data_AF-A0A8T7DHQ1-F1
#
_entry.id   AF-A0A8T7DHQ1-F1
#
_cell.length_a   1.000
_cell.length_b   1.000
_cell.length_c   1.000
_cell.angle_alpha   90.00
_cell.angle_beta   90.00
_cell.angle_gamma   90.00
#
_symmetry.space_group_name_H-M   'P 1'
#
loop_
_entity.id
_entity.type
_entity.pdbx_description
1 polymer ?
#
loop_
_entity_poly.entity_id
_entity_poly.type
_entity_poly.pdbx_seq_one_letter_code
_entity_poly.pdbx_strand_id
1 'polypeptide(L)'
;MPQKWLQVKGDPSVREFLFQQSRRQSLFDENLDKVHRLMYALLTSKGAFQVKAHYSSSQLTCWFYDDPFNYKVYVKEEVLTPGFLDGFPSLSYEGRQPSVEQHQINMALDEFKRLRLSDAQIYLRSASMNRLNGMIGMNFSCDGTHYIQHDEFFQRLREFGGVDPTGGQECSAEIIDINA
;
A
#
# COMPACT_ATOMS: atom_id res chain seq x y z
N MET A 1 3.48 22.59 2.24
CA MET A 1 2.79 22.83 0.96
C MET A 1 1.66 21.82 0.86
N PRO A 2 0.44 22.19 0.44
CA PRO A 2 -0.59 21.18 0.22
C PRO A 2 -0.10 20.28 -0.92
N GLN A 3 0.31 19.06 -0.58
CA GLN A 3 0.74 18.11 -1.60
C GLN A 3 -0.52 17.54 -2.24
N LYS A 4 -0.96 18.23 -3.30
CA LYS A 4 -1.97 17.78 -4.24
C LYS A 4 -1.72 16.31 -4.59
N TRP A 5 -2.77 15.50 -4.61
CA TRP A 5 -2.72 14.17 -5.20
C TRP A 5 -1.97 14.22 -6.53
N LEU A 6 -0.84 13.53 -6.57
CA LEU A 6 0.01 13.41 -7.75
C LEU A 6 -0.18 12.04 -8.38
N GLN A 7 -0.60 12.02 -9.63
CA GLN A 7 -0.55 10.83 -10.47
C GLN A 7 0.64 10.93 -11.42
N VAL A 8 1.46 9.88 -11.44
CA VAL A 8 2.52 9.65 -12.41
C VAL A 8 2.08 8.49 -13.29
N LYS A 9 1.72 8.80 -14.54
CA LYS A 9 1.25 7.79 -15.50
C LYS A 9 2.31 6.71 -15.74
N GLY A 10 1.84 5.48 -15.97
CA GLY A 10 2.70 4.36 -16.32
C GLY A 10 3.35 4.54 -17.69
N ASP A 11 4.42 3.78 -17.94
CA ASP A 11 5.11 3.74 -19.22
C ASP A 11 4.12 3.36 -20.36
N PRO A 12 4.05 4.16 -21.45
CA PRO A 12 3.14 3.89 -22.57
C PRO A 12 3.29 2.49 -23.17
N SER A 13 4.52 1.98 -23.31
CA SER A 13 4.80 0.67 -23.90
C SER A 13 4.26 -0.49 -23.06
N VAL A 14 4.11 -0.28 -21.75
CA VAL A 14 3.48 -1.27 -20.85
C VAL A 14 1.96 -1.17 -20.92
N ARG A 15 1.42 0.05 -21.07
CA ARG A 15 -0.02 0.30 -21.16
C ARG A 15 -0.65 -0.25 -22.45
N GLU A 16 0.11 -0.36 -23.53
CA GLU A 16 -0.38 -0.93 -24.81
C GLU A 16 -0.85 -2.39 -24.68
N PHE A 17 -0.31 -3.16 -23.73
CA PHE A 17 -0.66 -4.56 -23.51
C PHE A 17 -1.66 -4.76 -22.35
N LEU A 18 -2.30 -3.69 -21.88
CA LEU A 18 -3.17 -3.69 -20.69
C LEU A 18 -4.24 -4.78 -20.70
N PHE A 19 -5.01 -4.86 -21.79
CA PHE A 19 -6.09 -5.86 -21.91
C PHE A 19 -5.57 -7.28 -22.17
N GLN A 20 -4.27 -7.45 -22.34
CA GLN A 20 -3.61 -8.74 -22.55
C GLN A 20 -2.96 -9.27 -21.26
N GLN A 21 -2.92 -8.45 -20.20
CA GLN A 21 -2.34 -8.83 -18.92
C GLN A 21 -3.42 -9.03 -17.87
N SER A 22 -3.22 -10.06 -17.04
CA SER A 22 -4.06 -10.32 -15.87
C SER A 22 -3.20 -10.51 -14.63
N ARG A 23 -3.74 -10.16 -13.46
CA ARG A 23 -3.11 -10.36 -12.17
C ARG A 23 -2.67 -11.81 -12.05
N ARG A 24 -1.39 -11.99 -11.77
CA ARG A 24 -0.84 -13.29 -11.37
C ARG A 24 -0.77 -13.32 -9.86
N GLN A 25 -1.29 -14.39 -9.28
CA GLN A 25 -1.23 -14.64 -7.85
C GLN A 25 0.24 -14.77 -7.43
N SER A 26 0.63 -14.03 -6.39
CA SER A 26 1.95 -14.08 -5.79
C SER A 26 1.93 -14.78 -4.43
N LEU A 27 3.11 -15.08 -3.88
CA LEU A 27 3.25 -15.62 -2.52
C LEU A 27 2.64 -14.67 -1.47
N PHE A 28 2.75 -13.35 -1.69
CA PHE A 28 2.10 -12.36 -0.83
C PHE A 28 0.58 -12.38 -0.97
N ASP A 29 0.02 -12.66 -2.14
CA ASP A 29 -1.44 -12.78 -2.30
C ASP A 29 -2.01 -13.95 -1.48
N GLU A 30 -1.31 -15.08 -1.46
CA GLU A 30 -1.68 -16.27 -0.65
C GLU A 30 -1.63 -15.99 0.86
N ASN A 31 -0.82 -15.01 1.28
CA ASN A 31 -0.53 -14.72 2.68
C ASN A 31 -0.87 -13.27 3.05
N LEU A 32 -1.80 -12.63 2.31
CA LEU A 32 -1.95 -11.18 2.33
C LEU A 32 -2.27 -10.64 3.73
N ASP A 33 -3.15 -11.31 4.47
CA ASP A 33 -3.49 -10.95 5.85
C ASP A 33 -2.29 -11.04 6.79
N LYS A 34 -1.43 -12.05 6.58
CA LYS A 34 -0.18 -12.17 7.35
C LYS A 34 0.79 -11.05 6.99
N VAL A 35 0.98 -10.77 5.70
CA VAL A 35 1.83 -9.66 5.22
C VAL A 35 1.35 -8.33 5.82
N HIS A 36 0.05 -8.06 5.82
CA HIS A 36 -0.50 -6.83 6.39
C HIS A 36 -0.34 -6.75 7.90
N ARG A 37 -0.52 -7.86 8.64
CA ARG A 37 -0.18 -7.90 10.08
C ARG A 37 1.30 -7.59 10.34
N LEU A 38 2.21 -8.10 9.50
CA LEU A 38 3.64 -7.78 9.60
C LEU A 38 3.91 -6.31 9.32
N MET A 39 3.31 -5.74 8.26
CA MET A 39 3.40 -4.31 7.96
C MET A 39 2.90 -3.46 9.13
N TYR A 40 1.77 -3.81 9.72
CA TYR A 40 1.23 -3.12 10.90
C TYR A 40 2.23 -3.14 12.06
N ALA A 41 2.77 -4.31 12.42
CA ALA A 41 3.74 -4.44 13.50
C ALA A 41 5.02 -3.65 13.20
N LEU A 42 5.53 -3.73 11.97
CA LEU A 42 6.68 -2.95 11.51
C LEU A 42 6.47 -1.45 11.75
N LEU A 43 5.31 -0.96 11.32
CA LEU A 43 4.92 0.44 11.38
C LEU A 43 4.63 0.93 12.80
N THR A 44 4.20 0.07 13.73
CA THR A 44 3.68 0.47 15.05
C THR A 44 4.58 0.14 16.23
N SER A 45 5.29 -0.99 16.18
CA SER A 45 6.06 -1.52 17.33
C SER A 45 7.51 -1.86 17.01
N LYS A 46 7.89 -1.95 15.73
CA LYS A 46 9.26 -2.30 15.32
C LYS A 46 10.03 -1.15 14.66
N GLY A 47 9.56 0.08 14.84
CA GLY A 47 10.30 1.29 14.45
C GLY A 47 10.40 1.58 12.96
N ALA A 48 9.65 0.89 12.08
CA ALA A 48 9.58 1.26 10.68
C ALA A 48 8.72 2.52 10.52
N PHE A 49 9.28 3.55 9.90
CA PHE A 49 8.55 4.78 9.61
C PHE A 49 7.99 4.81 8.20
N GLN A 50 8.56 3.99 7.31
CA GLN A 50 8.01 3.74 6.00
C GLN A 50 8.12 2.25 5.68
N VAL A 51 7.02 1.68 5.19
CA VAL A 51 6.99 0.33 4.67
C VAL A 51 6.33 0.37 3.30
N LYS A 52 6.97 -0.31 2.33
CA LYS A 52 6.46 -0.53 0.99
C LYS A 52 6.31 -2.01 0.73
N ALA A 53 5.10 -2.46 0.43
CA ALA A 53 4.84 -3.81 -0.06
C ALA A 53 4.77 -3.80 -1.58
N HIS A 54 5.60 -4.63 -2.20
CA HIS A 54 5.52 -4.99 -3.60
C HIS A 54 4.77 -6.31 -3.72
N TYR A 55 3.43 -6.24 -3.75
CA TYR A 55 2.56 -7.42 -3.78
C TYR A 55 2.87 -8.34 -4.96
N SER A 56 3.12 -7.77 -6.14
CA SER A 56 3.35 -8.58 -7.35
C SER A 56 4.67 -9.37 -7.32
N SER A 57 5.72 -8.84 -6.67
CA SER A 57 7.03 -9.50 -6.57
C SER A 57 7.31 -10.13 -5.21
N SER A 58 6.35 -10.09 -4.29
CA SER A 58 6.49 -10.58 -2.91
C SER A 58 7.70 -9.99 -2.19
N GLN A 59 7.75 -8.67 -2.06
CA GLN A 59 8.86 -7.96 -1.42
C GLN A 59 8.34 -6.90 -0.45
N LEU A 60 9.02 -6.73 0.69
CA LEU A 60 8.91 -5.55 1.54
C LEU A 60 10.17 -4.69 1.40
N THR A 61 9.99 -3.38 1.40
CA THR A 61 11.07 -2.41 1.58
C THR A 61 10.73 -1.52 2.77
N CYS A 62 11.62 -1.44 3.74
CA CYS A 62 11.37 -0.82 5.04
C CYS A 62 12.45 0.23 5.35
N TRP A 63 12.04 1.34 5.96
CA TRP A 63 12.92 2.36 6.52
C TRP A 63 12.65 2.48 8.01
N PHE A 64 13.72 2.50 8.81
CA PHE A 64 13.64 2.43 10.27
C PHE A 64 14.17 3.70 10.94
N TYR A 65 13.66 3.99 12.13
CA TYR A 65 14.01 5.21 12.86
C TYR A 65 15.42 5.25 13.43
N ASP A 66 15.95 4.08 13.78
CA ASP A 66 17.30 3.87 14.31
C ASP A 66 18.35 3.85 13.20
N ASP A 67 17.93 3.65 11.94
CA ASP A 67 18.80 3.66 10.77
C ASP A 67 18.11 4.30 9.53
N PRO A 68 17.82 5.61 9.56
CA PRO A 68 16.95 6.25 8.56
C PRO A 68 17.58 6.39 7.17
N PHE A 69 18.89 6.25 7.05
CA PHE A 69 19.61 6.39 5.78
C PHE A 69 19.78 5.08 5.02
N ASN A 70 19.46 3.94 5.64
CA ASN A 70 19.64 2.62 5.05
C ASN A 70 18.31 1.87 5.01
N TYR A 71 17.69 1.82 3.84
CA TYR A 71 16.52 0.98 3.64
C TYR A 71 16.90 -0.50 3.63
N LYS A 72 15.98 -1.34 4.10
CA LYS A 72 16.14 -2.80 4.09
C LYS A 72 15.11 -3.42 3.15
N VAL A 73 15.54 -4.42 2.39
CA VAL A 73 14.70 -5.16 1.44
C VAL A 73 14.58 -6.60 1.92
N TYR A 74 13.35 -7.08 2.01
CA TYR A 74 13.01 -8.44 2.43
C TYR A 74 12.16 -9.09 1.35
N VAL A 75 12.44 -10.35 0.99
CA VAL A 75 11.83 -10.98 -0.19
C VAL A 75 11.23 -12.35 0.10
N LYS A 76 10.12 -12.62 -0.57
CA LYS A 76 9.45 -13.92 -0.68
C LYS A 76 9.24 -14.60 0.68
N GLU A 77 9.79 -15.79 0.87
CA GLU A 77 9.59 -16.64 2.05
C GLU A 77 10.21 -16.05 3.31
N GLU A 78 11.24 -15.20 3.20
CA GLU A 78 11.90 -14.55 4.33
C GLU A 78 10.89 -13.77 5.18
N VAL A 79 10.05 -12.97 4.53
CA VAL A 79 9.00 -12.16 5.19
C VAL A 79 8.00 -13.05 5.92
N LEU A 80 7.74 -14.25 5.41
CA LEU A 80 6.75 -15.17 5.96
C LEU A 80 7.33 -16.16 6.97
N THR A 81 8.64 -16.14 7.21
CA THR A 81 9.30 -17.07 8.13
C THR A 81 8.81 -16.85 9.57
N PRO A 82 8.55 -17.91 10.35
CA PRO A 82 8.26 -17.78 11.77
C PRO A 82 9.34 -16.96 12.49
N GLY A 83 8.92 -16.04 13.36
CA GLY A 83 9.85 -15.16 14.08
C GLY A 83 10.46 -14.04 13.24
N PHE A 84 9.96 -13.77 12.02
CA PHE A 84 10.44 -12.63 11.20
C PHE A 84 10.51 -11.32 12.00
N LEU A 85 9.49 -11.02 12.82
CA LEU A 85 9.44 -9.81 13.65
C LEU A 85 10.45 -9.80 14.82
N ASP A 86 11.02 -10.95 15.18
CA ASP A 86 11.95 -11.09 16.30
C ASP A 86 13.33 -10.52 15.94
N GLY A 87 13.64 -10.44 14.64
CA GLY A 87 14.85 -9.78 14.13
C GLY A 87 14.84 -8.26 14.23
N PHE A 88 13.74 -7.65 14.70
CA PHE A 88 13.59 -6.21 14.80
C PHE A 88 13.49 -5.75 16.26
N PRO A 89 14.15 -4.62 16.60
CA PRO A 89 14.06 -4.07 17.94
C PRO A 89 12.62 -3.64 18.24
N SER A 90 12.23 -3.74 19.50
CA SER A 90 10.97 -3.17 19.99
C SER A 90 11.17 -1.67 20.18
N LEU A 91 10.84 -0.90 19.14
CA LEU A 91 10.98 0.55 19.13
C LEU A 91 9.58 1.18 19.08
N SER A 92 9.12 1.59 20.26
CA SER A 92 7.92 2.39 20.42
C SER A 92 8.14 3.81 19.92
N TYR A 93 7.03 4.46 19.63
CA TYR A 93 6.92 5.75 18.97
C TYR A 93 7.24 6.95 19.91
N GLU A 94 8.30 6.88 20.72
CA GLU A 94 8.54 7.87 21.77
C GLU A 94 9.30 9.09 21.24
N GLY A 95 8.63 10.25 21.25
CA GLY A 95 9.23 11.56 20.98
C GLY A 95 9.09 12.12 19.55
N ARG A 96 8.48 11.39 18.62
CA ARG A 96 8.10 11.91 17.28
C ARG A 96 6.59 12.19 17.26
N GLN A 97 6.03 12.91 16.27
CA GLN A 97 4.56 13.05 16.08
C GLN A 97 4.16 12.59 14.66
N PRO A 98 3.44 11.46 14.47
CA PRO A 98 3.32 10.82 13.17
C PRO A 98 2.05 11.35 12.55
N SER A 99 2.08 11.70 11.27
CA SER A 99 0.85 12.10 10.59
C SER A 99 -0.18 10.97 10.56
N VAL A 100 0.27 9.70 10.51
CA VAL A 100 -0.60 8.52 10.44
C VAL A 100 -0.72 7.81 11.79
N GLU A 101 -1.94 7.77 12.32
CA GLU A 101 -2.31 7.07 13.55
C GLU A 101 -2.42 5.55 13.37
N GLN A 102 -2.35 4.78 14.46
CA GLN A 102 -2.40 3.31 14.37
C GLN A 102 -3.69 2.78 13.74
N HIS A 103 -4.84 3.38 14.08
CA HIS A 103 -6.12 2.96 13.52
C HIS A 103 -6.22 3.21 12.00
N GLN A 104 -5.65 4.32 11.54
CA GLN A 104 -5.52 4.67 10.12
C GLN A 104 -4.65 3.68 9.34
N ILE A 105 -3.63 3.09 9.98
CA ILE A 105 -2.79 2.08 9.32
C ILE A 105 -3.64 0.87 8.91
N ASN A 106 -4.48 0.36 9.80
CA ASN A 106 -5.36 -0.77 9.48
C ASN A 106 -6.33 -0.42 8.35
N MET A 107 -6.96 0.75 8.41
CA MET A 107 -7.87 1.22 7.35
C MET A 107 -7.19 1.26 5.98
N ALA A 108 -5.95 1.74 5.90
CA ALA A 108 -5.20 1.77 4.65
C ALA A 108 -4.76 0.38 4.20
N LEU A 109 -4.38 -0.53 5.11
CA LEU A 109 -4.06 -1.92 4.78
C LEU A 109 -5.29 -2.65 4.22
N ASP A 110 -6.46 -2.48 4.83
CA ASP A 110 -7.73 -3.02 4.32
C ASP A 110 -8.04 -2.51 2.91
N GLU A 111 -7.83 -1.22 2.66
CA GLU A 111 -8.00 -0.66 1.33
C GLU A 111 -6.97 -1.20 0.33
N PHE A 112 -5.70 -1.35 0.72
CA PHE A 112 -4.69 -1.97 -0.15
C PHE A 112 -5.07 -3.40 -0.51
N LYS A 113 -5.66 -4.15 0.43
CA LYS A 113 -6.18 -5.50 0.17
C LYS A 113 -7.31 -5.46 -0.85
N ARG A 114 -8.27 -4.55 -0.69
CA ARG A 114 -9.37 -4.34 -1.65
C ARG A 114 -8.82 -4.03 -3.05
N LEU A 115 -8.01 -2.97 -3.17
CA LEU A 115 -7.39 -2.54 -4.43
C LEU A 115 -6.51 -3.60 -5.08
N ARG A 116 -5.93 -4.53 -4.30
CA ARG A 116 -5.13 -5.65 -4.81
C ARG A 116 -5.99 -6.77 -5.40
N LEU A 117 -7.16 -7.05 -4.82
CA LEU A 117 -7.93 -8.26 -5.10
C LEU A 117 -9.21 -8.01 -5.92
N SER A 118 -9.70 -6.77 -6.00
CA SER A 118 -11.00 -6.46 -6.61
C SER A 118 -11.06 -6.61 -8.13
N ASP A 119 -9.94 -6.49 -8.85
CA ASP A 119 -9.93 -6.55 -10.31
C ASP A 119 -8.72 -7.35 -10.83
N ALA A 120 -8.89 -7.98 -12.00
CA ALA A 120 -7.85 -8.80 -12.62
C ALA A 120 -6.92 -8.02 -13.56
N GLN A 121 -7.34 -6.89 -14.11
CA GLN A 121 -6.58 -6.05 -15.03
C GLN A 121 -5.99 -4.83 -14.32
N ILE A 122 -6.80 -4.13 -13.52
CA ILE A 122 -6.40 -2.91 -12.81
C ILE A 122 -6.31 -3.18 -11.31
N TYR A 123 -5.12 -3.56 -10.88
CA TYR A 123 -4.88 -3.95 -9.49
C TYR A 123 -3.64 -3.28 -8.93
N LEU A 124 -3.63 -3.16 -7.60
CA LEU A 124 -2.49 -2.66 -6.86
C LEU A 124 -1.29 -3.60 -7.02
N ARG A 125 -0.16 -3.11 -7.56
CA ARG A 125 1.10 -3.87 -7.66
C ARG A 125 2.01 -3.65 -6.48
N SER A 126 2.04 -2.43 -5.97
CA SER A 126 2.75 -2.09 -4.73
C SER A 126 2.08 -0.93 -4.03
N ALA A 127 2.12 -0.91 -2.70
CA ALA A 127 1.76 0.27 -1.93
C ALA A 127 2.78 0.57 -0.84
N SER A 128 2.92 1.84 -0.49
CA SER A 128 3.76 2.32 0.60
C SER A 128 3.00 3.26 1.50
N MET A 129 3.36 3.26 2.77
CA MET A 129 2.91 4.23 3.74
C MET A 129 4.12 4.77 4.49
N ASN A 130 4.21 6.10 4.58
CA ASN A 130 5.15 6.79 5.43
C ASN A 130 4.39 7.45 6.59
N ARG A 131 4.67 7.01 7.81
CA ARG A 131 3.99 7.49 9.02
C ARG A 131 4.40 8.88 9.44
N LEU A 132 5.61 9.33 9.09
CA LEU A 132 6.12 10.64 9.51
C LEU A 132 5.52 11.77 8.69
N ASN A 133 5.51 11.61 7.36
CA ASN A 133 5.07 12.68 6.47
C ASN A 133 3.66 12.44 5.91
N GLY A 134 3.00 11.34 6.28
CA GLY A 134 1.64 11.04 5.85
C GLY A 134 1.49 10.58 4.40
N MET A 135 2.60 10.38 3.67
CA MET A 135 2.53 10.02 2.26
C MET A 135 2.10 8.55 2.08
N ILE A 136 1.05 8.35 1.28
CA ILE A 136 0.62 7.06 0.77
C ILE A 136 0.96 6.98 -0.71
N GLY A 137 1.71 5.94 -1.09
CA GLY A 137 2.07 5.66 -2.47
C GLY A 137 1.37 4.40 -2.96
N MET A 138 0.75 4.44 -4.12
CA MET A 138 0.04 3.29 -4.71
C MET A 138 0.45 3.15 -6.18
N ASN A 139 1.05 2.03 -6.55
CA ASN A 139 1.36 1.71 -7.94
C ASN A 139 0.36 0.67 -8.44
N PHE A 140 -0.39 1.03 -9.48
CA PHE A 140 -1.33 0.14 -10.17
C PHE A 140 -0.66 -0.48 -11.40
N SER A 141 -1.23 -1.59 -11.88
CA SER A 141 -0.78 -2.25 -13.12
C SER A 141 -0.85 -1.32 -14.33
N CYS A 142 -1.82 -0.42 -14.35
CA CYS A 142 -2.25 0.28 -15.56
C CYS A 142 -2.33 1.81 -15.41
N ASP A 143 -2.56 2.27 -14.18
CA ASP A 143 -2.82 3.68 -13.86
C ASP A 143 -1.57 4.42 -13.37
N GLY A 144 -0.42 3.73 -13.38
CA GLY A 144 0.84 4.27 -12.91
C GLY A 144 0.92 4.35 -11.40
N THR A 145 1.52 5.42 -10.87
CA THR A 145 1.75 5.62 -9.44
C THR A 145 1.03 6.85 -8.92
N HIS A 146 0.31 6.69 -7.84
CA HIS A 146 -0.41 7.74 -7.13
C HIS A 146 0.34 8.02 -5.83
N TYR A 147 0.54 9.30 -5.54
CA TYR A 147 1.05 9.80 -4.27
C TYR A 147 -0.01 10.73 -3.68
N ILE A 148 -0.50 10.39 -2.50
CA ILE A 148 -1.62 11.06 -1.85
C ILE A 148 -1.32 11.21 -0.36
N GLN A 149 -1.68 12.35 0.22
CA GLN A 149 -1.56 12.56 1.65
C GLN A 149 -2.61 11.74 2.40
N HIS A 150 -2.29 11.27 3.60
CA HIS A 150 -3.14 10.35 4.35
C HIS A 150 -4.54 10.91 4.63
N ASP A 151 -4.64 12.21 4.92
CA ASP A 151 -5.90 12.90 5.19
C ASP A 151 -6.81 12.88 3.96
N GLU A 152 -6.28 13.22 2.79
CA GLU A 152 -7.01 13.11 1.53
C GLU A 152 -7.35 11.65 1.22
N PHE A 153 -6.40 10.71 1.36
CA PHE A 153 -6.64 9.28 1.14
C PHE A 153 -7.84 8.76 1.96
N PHE A 154 -7.90 9.08 3.25
CA PHE A 154 -9.01 8.64 4.12
C PHE A 154 -10.32 9.37 3.86
N GLN A 155 -10.29 10.65 3.44
CA GLN A 155 -11.49 11.34 2.99
C GLN A 155 -12.09 10.65 1.76
N ARG A 156 -11.22 10.30 0.82
CA ARG A 156 -11.55 9.62 -0.44
C ARG A 156 -11.90 8.16 -0.27
N LEU A 157 -11.50 7.46 0.82
CA LEU A 157 -11.93 6.06 1.05
C LEU A 157 -13.45 5.89 0.94
N ARG A 158 -14.22 6.93 1.32
CA ARG A 158 -15.68 6.98 1.18
C ARG A 158 -16.15 7.11 -0.28
N GLU A 159 -15.32 7.67 -1.15
CA GLU A 159 -15.53 7.74 -2.60
C GLU A 159 -15.05 6.44 -3.30
N PHE A 160 -13.99 5.80 -2.78
CA PHE A 160 -13.49 4.50 -3.25
C PHE A 160 -14.40 3.31 -2.89
N GLY A 161 -15.27 3.47 -1.88
CA GLY A 161 -16.10 2.43 -1.29
C GLY A 161 -17.56 2.81 -1.18
N GLY A 162 -18.30 2.67 -2.29
CA GLY A 162 -19.75 2.54 -2.23
C GLY A 162 -20.12 1.17 -1.65
N VAL A 163 -20.43 1.11 -0.36
CA VAL A 163 -21.33 0.08 0.18
C VAL A 163 -22.51 0.81 0.80
N ASP A 164 -23.56 0.97 0.01
CA ASP A 164 -24.89 1.23 0.54
C ASP A 164 -25.36 -0.06 1.26
N PRO A 165 -25.88 -0.01 2.50
CA PRO A 165 -26.40 -1.21 3.19
C PRO A 165 -27.60 -1.85 2.46
N THR A 166 -28.14 -1.18 1.46
CA THR A 166 -29.21 -1.64 0.59
C THR A 166 -28.66 -1.91 -0.80
N GLY A 167 -28.50 -3.20 -1.13
CA GLY A 167 -27.90 -3.67 -2.37
C GLY A 167 -28.36 -2.91 -3.62
N GLY A 168 -27.42 -2.21 -4.24
CA GLY A 168 -27.57 -1.51 -5.51
C GLY A 168 -26.18 -1.33 -6.10
N GLN A 169 -25.92 -2.02 -7.20
CA GLN A 169 -24.62 -2.15 -7.84
C GLN A 169 -24.39 -1.00 -8.82
N GLU A 170 -23.35 -0.21 -8.61
CA GLU A 170 -22.62 0.51 -9.67
C GLU A 170 -21.23 0.88 -9.14
N CYS A 171 -20.21 0.17 -9.64
CA CYS A 171 -18.81 0.49 -9.36
C CYS A 171 -18.45 1.69 -10.25
N SER A 172 -18.41 2.90 -9.71
CA SER A 172 -17.93 4.05 -10.47
C SER A 172 -16.42 3.94 -10.66
N ALA A 173 -16.02 3.65 -11.90
CA ALA A 173 -14.65 3.68 -12.38
C ALA A 173 -14.12 5.12 -12.52
N GLU A 174 -14.36 5.99 -11.54
CA GLU A 174 -14.03 7.43 -11.65
C GLU A 174 -12.64 7.81 -11.15
N ILE A 175 -11.81 6.84 -10.76
CA ILE A 175 -10.45 7.14 -10.25
C ILE A 175 -9.36 6.85 -11.28
N ILE A 176 -9.74 6.23 -12.39
CA ILE A 176 -8.84 5.89 -13.49
C ILE A 176 -9.31 6.67 -14.70
N ASP A 177 -8.79 7.88 -14.86
CA ASP A 177 -8.98 8.63 -16.09
C ASP A 177 -8.09 8.00 -17.17
N ILE A 178 -8.58 6.93 -17.80
CA ILE A 178 -7.84 6.14 -18.81
C ILE A 178 -7.56 7.00 -20.07
N ASN A 179 -8.19 8.17 -20.21
CA ASN A 179 -8.23 8.95 -21.45
C ASN A 179 -7.67 10.39 -21.38
N ALA A 180 -6.97 10.79 -20.32
CA ALA A 180 -6.21 12.05 -20.31
C ALA A 180 -4.73 11.83 -20.61
#